data_AF-A0AAD5CPC5-F1
#
_entry.id   AF-A0AAD5CPC5-F1
#
_cell.length_a   1.000
_cell.length_b   1.000
_cell.length_c   1.000
_cell.angle_alpha   90.00
_cell.angle_beta   90.00
_cell.angle_gamma   90.00
#
_symmetry.space_group_name_H-M   'P 1'
#
loop_
_entity.id
_entity.type
_entity.pdbx_description
1 polymer ?
#
loop_
_entity_poly.entity_id
_entity_poly.type
_entity_poly.pdbx_seq_one_letter_code
_entity_poly.pdbx_strand_id
1 'polypeptide(L)' 'MVRRLADVTSTQFITTTFHPELVKVADKVYGVTQKNEVSRVNVVTMDEALDFIVHDQSHKGK' A
#
# COMPACT_ATOMS: atom_id res chain seq x y z
N MET A 1 -16.52 -4.41 6.70
CA MET A 1 -17.33 -3.30 7.24
C MET A 1 -16.85 -1.94 6.72
N VAL A 2 -15.54 -1.65 6.66
CA VAL A 2 -14.99 -0.37 6.18
C VAL A 2 -15.24 -0.09 4.68
N ARG A 3 -15.01 -1.08 3.78
CA ARG A 3 -15.26 -0.92 2.32
C ARG A 3 -16.72 -0.54 2.01
N ARG A 4 -17.68 -1.23 2.64
CA ARG A 4 -19.13 -0.95 2.47
C ARG A 4 -19.53 0.45 2.90
N LEU A 5 -18.84 1.07 3.87
CA LEU A 5 -19.11 2.44 4.27
C LEU A 5 -18.53 3.46 3.26
N ALA A 6 -17.41 3.14 2.61
CA ALA A 6 -16.83 3.96 1.53
C ALA A 6 -17.76 4.01 0.30
N ASP A 7 -18.44 2.91 0.01
CA ASP A 7 -19.34 2.82 -1.17
C ASP A 7 -20.69 3.53 -0.93
N VAL A 8 -21.13 3.65 0.33
CA VAL A 8 -22.46 4.20 0.70
C VAL A 8 -22.37 5.67 1.12
N THR A 9 -21.26 6.05 1.75
CA THR A 9 -20.96 7.42 2.17
C THR A 9 -19.70 7.80 1.42
N SER A 10 -19.70 8.89 0.65
CA SER A 10 -18.59 9.37 -0.20
C SER A 10 -17.31 9.72 0.60
N THR A 11 -16.80 8.77 1.38
CA THR A 11 -15.75 8.91 2.38
C THR A 11 -14.51 8.24 1.82
N GLN A 12 -13.41 8.99 1.76
CA GLN A 12 -12.14 8.47 1.30
C GLN A 12 -11.33 7.88 2.46
N PHE A 13 -10.75 6.70 2.24
CA PHE A 13 -9.83 6.07 3.17
C PHE A 13 -8.40 6.15 2.63
N ILE A 14 -7.48 6.57 3.49
CA ILE A 14 -6.05 6.52 3.26
C ILE A 14 -5.44 5.76 4.41
N THR A 15 -4.62 4.75 4.11
CA THR A 15 -3.94 3.94 5.10
C THR A 15 -2.55 3.57 4.60
N THR A 16 -1.59 3.44 5.53
CA THR A 16 -0.25 2.90 5.27
C THR A 16 -0.17 1.50 5.88
N THR A 17 0.33 0.53 5.14
CA THR A 17 0.30 -0.88 5.56
C THR A 17 1.33 -1.73 4.85
N PHE A 18 1.77 -2.80 5.52
CA PHE A 18 2.52 -3.92 4.93
C PHE A 18 1.67 -5.20 4.83
N HIS A 19 0.37 -5.08 5.10
CA HIS A 19 -0.57 -6.20 5.05
C HIS A 19 -1.12 -6.35 3.62
N PRO A 20 -0.84 -7.46 2.93
CA PRO A 20 -1.24 -7.63 1.53
C PRO A 20 -2.76 -7.64 1.35
N GLU A 21 -3.53 -8.06 2.36
CA GLU A 21 -4.98 -8.06 2.34
C GLU A 21 -5.59 -6.65 2.25
N LEU A 22 -4.91 -5.64 2.80
CA LEU A 22 -5.36 -4.24 2.71
C LEU A 22 -4.99 -3.62 1.36
N VAL A 23 -3.85 -4.02 0.77
CA VAL A 23 -3.47 -3.59 -0.58
C VAL A 23 -4.47 -4.12 -1.60
N LYS A 24 -4.85 -5.40 -1.53
CA LYS A 24 -5.81 -6.05 -2.46
C LYS A 24 -7.18 -5.38 -2.54
N VAL A 25 -7.53 -4.55 -1.56
CA VAL A 25 -8.79 -3.80 -1.51
C VAL A 25 -8.59 -2.30 -1.64
N ALA A 26 -7.44 -1.82 -2.10
CA ALA A 26 -7.19 -0.41 -2.36
C ALA A 26 -7.52 -0.08 -3.82
N ASP A 27 -8.13 1.09 -4.06
CA ASP A 27 -8.39 1.58 -5.42
C ASP A 27 -7.14 2.19 -6.07
N LYS A 28 -6.21 2.67 -5.24
CA LYS A 28 -4.96 3.28 -5.68
C LYS A 28 -3.86 3.04 -4.64
N VAL A 29 -2.66 2.73 -5.11
CA VAL A 29 -1.52 2.43 -4.24
C VAL A 29 -0.40 3.45 -4.51
N TYR A 30 0.22 3.92 -3.44
CA TYR A 30 1.33 4.86 -3.49
C TYR A 30 2.55 4.25 -2.81
N GLY A 31 3.67 4.20 -3.53
CA GLY A 31 4.96 3.77 -3.01
C GLY A 31 5.82 4.96 -2.61
N VAL A 32 6.55 4.82 -1.51
CA VAL A 32 7.53 5.81 -1.05
C VAL A 32 8.94 5.25 -1.25
N THR A 33 9.82 6.03 -1.86
CA THR A 33 11.25 5.70 -2.02
C THR A 33 12.12 6.80 -1.43
N GLN A 34 13.27 6.44 -0.88
CA GLN A 34 14.27 7.38 -0.38
C GLN A 34 15.57 7.18 -1.16
N LYS A 35 16.09 8.23 -1.79
CA LYS A 35 17.37 8.20 -2.51
C LYS A 35 18.08 9.54 -2.37
N ASN A 36 19.35 9.50 -1.97
CA ASN A 36 20.18 10.69 -1.74
C ASN A 36 19.49 11.69 -0.79
N GLU A 37 19.00 11.20 0.35
CA GLU A 37 18.27 11.99 1.36
C GLU A 37 16.96 12.64 0.87
N VAL A 38 16.50 12.30 -0.35
CA VAL A 38 15.24 12.81 -0.91
C VAL A 38 14.19 11.71 -0.95
N SER A 39 13.05 11.97 -0.30
CA SER A 39 11.85 11.12 -0.36
C SER A 39 11.01 11.44 -1.60
N ARG A 40 10.53 10.40 -2.29
CA ARG A 40 9.64 10.52 -3.45
C ARG A 40 8.44 9.62 -3.27
N VAL A 41 7.27 10.11 -3.70
CA VAL A 41 6.00 9.37 -3.70
C VAL A 41 5.57 9.17 -5.14
N ASN A 42 5.32 7.92 -5.53
CA ASN A 42 4.85 7.57 -6.87
C ASN A 42 3.62 6.68 -6.77
N VAL A 43 2.73 6.77 -7.77
CA VAL A 43 1.69 5.76 -7.97
C VAL A 43 2.37 4.47 -8.40
N VAL A 44 2.03 3.37 -7.77
CA VAL A 44 2.54 2.03 -8.12
C VAL A 44 1.38 1.12 -8.46
N THR A 45 1.66 0.08 -9.25
CA THR A 45 0.68 -0.95 -9.56
C THR A 45 0.41 -1.82 -8.33
N MET A 46 -0.73 -2.51 -8.33
CA MET A 46 -1.06 -3.46 -7.27
C MET A 46 -0.04 -4.60 -7.19
N ASP A 47 0.42 -5.11 -8.34
CA ASP A 47 1.40 -6.21 -8.41
C ASP A 47 2.76 -5.77 -7.83
N GLU A 48 3.27 -4.60 -8.22
CA GLU A 48 4.53 -4.06 -7.65
C GLU A 48 4.45 -3.89 -6.13
N ALA A 49 3.30 -3.44 -5.61
CA ALA A 49 3.09 -3.28 -4.18
C ALA A 49 3.01 -4.61 -3.43
N LEU A 50 2.36 -5.63 -4.02
CA LEU A 50 2.26 -6.96 -3.44
C LEU A 50 3.63 -7.67 -3.45
N ASP A 51 4.36 -7.57 -4.55
CA ASP A 51 5.71 -8.10 -4.66
C ASP A 51 6.63 -7.45 -3.61
N PHE A 52 6.58 -6.12 -3.46
CA PHE A 52 7.32 -5.41 -2.43
C PHE A 52 7.05 -5.95 -1.02
N ILE A 53 5.77 -6.17 -0.67
CA ILE A 53 5.39 -6.72 0.63
C ILE A 53 5.93 -8.14 0.84
N VAL A 54 5.85 -9.01 -0.17
CA VAL A 54 6.38 -10.39 -0.07
C VAL A 54 7.89 -10.38 0.17
N HIS A 55 8.62 -9.50 -0.54
CA HIS A 55 10.07 -9.37 -0.38
C HIS A 55 10.46 -8.72 0.96
N ASP A 56 9.68 -7.78 1.51
CA ASP A 56 9.92 -7.21 2.85
C ASP A 56 9.84 -8.27 3.95
N GLN A 57 8.84 -9.14 3.90
CA GLN A 57 8.67 -10.21 4.91
C GLN A 57 9.82 -11.23 4.89
N SER A 58 10.50 -11.40 3.75
CA SER A 58 11.68 -12.28 3.65
C SER A 58 12.91 -11.77 4.41
N HIS A 59 12.97 -10.47 4.76
CA HIS A 59 14.07 -9.88 5.50
C HIS A 59 13.91 -9.93 7.03
N LYS A 60 12.72 -10.30 7.54
CA LYS A 60 12.45 -10.43 8.99
C LYS A 60 12.91 -11.76 9.61
N GLY A 61 13.69 -12.55 8.86
CA GLY A 61 14.20 -13.88 9.27
C GLY A 61 15.68 -13.93 9.67
N LYS A 62 16.31 -12.80 10.02
CA LYS A 62 17.66 -12.77 10.61
C LYS A 62 17.70 -11.87 11.84
#